data_AF-A0A7Y6GDS5-F1
#
_entry.id   AF-A0A7Y6GDS5-F1
#
_cell.length_a   1.000
_cell.length_b   1.000
_cell.length_c   1.000
_cell.angle_alpha   90.00
_cell.angle_beta   90.00
_cell.angle_gamma   90.00
#
_symmetry.space_group_name_H-M   'P 1'
#
loop_
_entity.id
_entity.type
_entity.pdbx_description
1 polymer ?
#
loop_
_entity_poly.entity_id
_entity_poly.type
_entity_poly.pdbx_seq_one_letter_code
_entity_poly.pdbx_strand_id
1 'polypeptide(L)'
;MDDGVDTLRSLAEDGWLPDTPENLPSRLGGSPDETPFGPIAIQVRRAAEVLGYDPANLTDGQRDTIEAALQDPGQNIFIASEYLAMLKEESGFADVPADQMTREQRQELPARYSGGPY
;
A
#
# COMPACT_ATOMS: atom_id res chain seq x y z
N MET A 1 -37.24 -5.22 7.36
CA MET A 1 -36.22 -5.51 6.34
C MET A 1 -34.90 -5.64 7.08
N ASP A 2 -34.67 -6.83 7.62
CA ASP A 2 -33.38 -7.31 8.13
C ASP A 2 -33.55 -8.82 8.25
N ASP A 3 -33.35 -9.52 7.13
CA ASP A 3 -33.64 -10.96 7.01
C ASP A 3 -32.55 -11.67 6.20
N GLY A 4 -31.54 -10.93 5.72
CA GLY A 4 -30.44 -11.47 4.93
C GLY A 4 -29.17 -11.70 5.75
N VAL A 5 -28.89 -10.80 6.70
CA VAL A 5 -27.64 -10.82 7.46
C VAL A 5 -27.64 -11.94 8.51
N ASP A 6 -28.78 -12.17 9.16
CA ASP A 6 -28.89 -13.23 10.18
C ASP A 6 -28.95 -14.64 9.59
N THR A 7 -29.54 -14.82 8.40
CA THR A 7 -29.47 -16.11 7.69
C THR A 7 -28.05 -16.44 7.24
N LEU A 8 -27.29 -15.45 6.77
CA LEU A 8 -25.88 -15.63 6.40
C LEU A 8 -24.99 -15.93 7.62
N ARG A 9 -25.28 -15.34 8.78
CA ARG A 9 -24.57 -15.63 10.04
C ARG A 9 -24.84 -17.05 10.54
N SER A 10 -26.11 -17.47 10.57
CA SER A 10 -26.51 -18.83 10.98
C SER A 10 -25.89 -19.91 10.09
N LEU A 11 -25.83 -19.69 8.77
CA LEU A 11 -25.23 -20.64 7.82
C LEU A 11 -23.70 -20.78 7.95
N ALA A 12 -23.03 -19.73 8.45
CA ALA A 12 -21.61 -19.75 8.74
C ALA A 12 -21.28 -20.50 10.05
N GLU A 13 -22.17 -20.42 11.05
CA GLU A 13 -22.02 -21.11 12.33
C GLU A 13 -22.30 -22.62 12.23
N ASP A 14 -23.23 -23.03 11.35
CA ASP A 14 -23.54 -24.45 11.08
C ASP A 14 -22.53 -25.15 10.16
N GLY A 15 -21.46 -24.47 9.76
CA GLY A 15 -20.34 -25.04 8.99
C GLY A 15 -20.72 -25.52 7.58
N TRP A 16 -21.84 -25.06 7.03
CA TRP A 16 -22.36 -25.49 5.73
C TRP A 16 -21.92 -24.59 4.56
N LEU A 17 -21.34 -23.43 4.87
CA LEU A 17 -20.62 -22.61 3.92
C LEU A 17 -19.17 -23.12 3.79
N PRO A 18 -18.66 -23.30 2.56
CA PRO A 18 -17.34 -23.87 2.31
C PRO A 18 -16.16 -23.01 2.84
N ASP A 19 -16.44 -21.77 3.27
CA ASP A 19 -15.47 -20.80 3.75
C ASP A 19 -15.78 -20.41 5.21
N THR A 20 -15.29 -21.19 6.16
CA THR A 20 -15.13 -20.72 7.54
C THR A 20 -14.01 -19.66 7.56
N PRO A 21 -14.08 -18.61 8.41
CA PRO A 21 -13.04 -17.59 8.46
C PRO A 21 -11.66 -18.14 8.82
N GLU A 22 -11.58 -19.37 9.34
CA GLU A 22 -10.35 -20.09 9.65
C GLU A 22 -9.66 -20.72 8.41
N ASN A 23 -10.31 -20.74 7.24
CA ASN A 23 -9.79 -21.32 6.00
C ASN A 23 -9.89 -20.40 4.77
N LEU A 24 -10.16 -19.10 4.98
CA LEU A 24 -10.02 -18.14 3.89
C LEU A 24 -8.55 -18.14 3.43
N PRO A 25 -8.24 -18.38 2.14
CA PRO A 25 -6.89 -18.19 1.65
C PRO A 25 -6.47 -16.76 2.00
N SER A 26 -5.33 -16.63 2.69
CA SER A 26 -4.74 -15.34 3.04
C SER A 26 -4.65 -14.47 1.80
N ARG A 27 -5.62 -13.57 1.65
CA ARG A 27 -5.70 -12.50 0.66
C ARG A 27 -5.64 -12.99 -0.79
N LEU A 28 -6.78 -12.93 -1.47
CA LEU A 28 -6.85 -12.93 -2.94
C LEU A 28 -6.12 -11.68 -3.49
N GLY A 29 -4.79 -11.77 -3.64
CA GLY A 29 -3.96 -10.84 -4.41
C GLY A 29 -2.85 -10.16 -3.61
N GLY A 30 -1.60 -10.55 -3.91
CA GLY A 30 -0.38 -9.81 -3.56
C GLY A 30 0.26 -10.14 -2.21
N SER A 31 1.54 -9.79 -2.07
CA SER A 31 2.22 -9.77 -0.78
C SER A 31 1.53 -8.76 0.15
N PRO A 32 1.46 -8.97 1.48
CA PRO A 32 0.97 -7.96 2.42
C PRO A 32 1.60 -6.58 2.22
N ASP A 33 2.87 -6.54 1.77
CA ASP A 33 3.62 -5.33 1.45
C ASP A 33 3.08 -4.49 0.29
N GLU A 34 2.29 -5.11 -0.58
CA GLU A 34 1.72 -4.49 -1.77
C GLU A 34 0.35 -3.85 -1.48
N THR A 35 -0.19 -4.05 -0.27
CA THR A 35 -1.42 -3.40 0.17
C THR A 35 -1.15 -1.90 0.37
N PRO A 36 -1.88 -1.00 -0.30
CA PRO A 36 -1.73 0.43 -0.09
C PRO A 36 -2.42 0.90 1.21
N PHE A 37 -1.76 1.79 1.97
CA PHE A 37 -2.25 2.30 3.25
C PHE A 37 -2.44 3.82 3.26
N GLY A 38 -3.39 4.26 4.09
CA GLY A 38 -3.65 5.68 4.35
C GLY A 38 -4.25 6.44 3.16
N PRO A 39 -4.46 7.76 3.30
CA PRO A 39 -5.19 8.57 2.32
C PRO A 39 -4.47 8.71 0.97
N ILE A 40 -3.16 8.45 0.89
CA ILE A 40 -2.36 8.57 -0.36
C ILE A 40 -1.92 7.18 -0.87
N ALA A 41 -2.46 6.11 -0.29
CA ALA A 41 -2.37 4.75 -0.82
C ALA A 41 -0.93 4.29 -1.14
N ILE A 42 0.04 4.61 -0.27
CA ILE A 42 1.42 4.14 -0.41
C ILE A 42 1.55 2.71 0.12
N GLN A 43 2.35 1.89 -0.56
CA GLN A 43 2.64 0.51 -0.17
C GLN A 43 3.64 0.45 0.98
N VAL A 44 3.50 -0.52 1.88
CA VAL A 44 4.44 -0.76 3.00
C VAL A 44 5.87 -0.95 2.49
N ARG A 45 6.05 -1.65 1.36
CA ARG A 45 7.35 -1.81 0.71
C ARG A 45 8.03 -0.47 0.38
N ARG A 46 7.26 0.48 -0.15
CA ARG A 46 7.79 1.80 -0.58
C ARG A 46 8.06 2.70 0.61
N ALA A 47 7.19 2.63 1.61
CA ALA A 47 7.42 3.28 2.88
C ALA A 47 8.68 2.73 3.58
N ALA A 48 8.94 1.43 3.50
CA ALA A 48 10.17 0.82 4.01
C ALA A 48 11.44 1.40 3.33
N GLU A 49 11.41 1.58 2.00
CA GLU A 49 12.51 2.22 1.25
C GLU A 49 12.79 3.64 1.77
N VAL A 50 11.74 4.45 1.92
CA VAL A 50 11.85 5.84 2.45
C VAL A 50 12.37 5.87 3.88
N LEU A 51 11.90 4.96 4.73
CA LEU A 51 12.26 4.90 6.15
C LEU A 51 13.63 4.24 6.40
N GLY A 52 14.33 3.81 5.34
CA GLY A 52 15.67 3.23 5.42
C GLY A 52 15.70 1.78 5.91
N TYR A 53 14.57 1.08 5.86
CA TYR A 53 14.50 -0.36 6.11
C TYR A 53 14.88 -1.15 4.87
N ASP A 54 15.21 -2.44 5.04
CA ASP A 54 15.32 -3.37 3.91
C ASP A 54 13.92 -3.90 3.55
N PRO A 55 13.31 -3.45 2.44
CA PRO A 55 11.97 -3.88 2.05
C PRO A 55 11.88 -5.38 1.72
N ALA A 56 13.01 -6.04 1.42
CA ALA A 56 13.02 -7.48 1.14
C ALA A 56 13.06 -8.33 2.42
N ASN A 57 13.42 -7.75 3.57
CA ASN A 57 13.65 -8.46 4.82
C ASN A 57 13.08 -7.71 6.04
N LEU A 58 11.82 -7.32 5.97
CA LEU A 58 11.12 -6.69 7.09
C LEU A 58 10.78 -7.71 8.18
N THR A 59 11.12 -7.40 9.43
CA THR A 59 10.56 -8.07 10.60
C THR A 59 9.11 -7.64 10.82
N ASP A 60 8.33 -8.46 11.52
CA ASP A 60 6.93 -8.13 11.85
C ASP A 60 6.83 -6.81 12.63
N GLY A 61 7.73 -6.56 13.59
CA GLY A 61 7.74 -5.29 14.34
C GLY A 61 8.08 -4.07 13.48
N GLN A 62 8.93 -4.21 12.45
CA GLN A 62 9.19 -3.13 11.49
C GLN A 62 7.97 -2.89 10.61
N ARG A 63 7.32 -3.96 10.14
CA ARG A 63 6.07 -3.88 9.37
C ARG A 63 4.99 -3.16 10.16
N ASP A 64 4.75 -3.53 11.42
CA ASP A 64 3.76 -2.89 12.28
C ASP A 64 4.06 -1.40 12.49
N THR A 65 5.35 -1.06 12.66
CA THR A 65 5.81 0.33 12.79
C THR A 65 5.51 1.15 11.53
N ILE A 66 5.79 0.57 10.36
CA ILE A 66 5.50 1.21 9.07
C ILE A 66 3.99 1.36 8.88
N GLU A 67 3.19 0.33 9.12
CA GLU A 67 1.74 0.38 8.99
C GLU A 67 1.13 1.45 9.92
N ALA A 68 1.60 1.56 11.17
CA ALA A 68 1.17 2.60 12.09
C ALA A 68 1.52 4.01 11.57
N ALA A 69 2.71 4.20 11.01
CA ALA A 69 3.12 5.46 10.39
C ALA A 69 2.26 5.81 9.17
N LEU A 70 1.87 4.81 8.37
CA LEU A 70 1.02 5.01 7.20
C LEU A 70 -0.45 5.30 7.57
N GLN A 71 -0.89 4.93 8.76
CA GLN A 71 -2.23 5.27 9.26
C GLN A 71 -2.32 6.71 9.80
N ASP A 72 -1.21 7.29 10.28
CA ASP A 72 -1.15 8.71 10.64
C ASP A 72 -1.12 9.58 9.37
N PRO A 73 -2.12 10.47 9.14
CA PRO A 73 -2.18 11.24 7.89
C PRO A 73 -0.97 12.15 7.66
N GLY A 74 -0.39 12.72 8.72
CA GLY A 74 0.76 13.61 8.61
C GLY A 74 2.00 12.86 8.14
N GLN A 75 2.27 11.71 8.76
CA GLN A 75 3.36 10.83 8.36
C GLN A 75 3.12 10.22 6.98
N ASN A 76 1.89 9.78 6.66
CA ASN A 76 1.54 9.24 5.33
C ASN A 76 1.86 10.24 4.21
N ILE A 77 1.49 11.52 4.36
CA ILE A 77 1.80 12.58 3.39
C ILE A 77 3.30 12.78 3.23
N PHE A 78 4.03 12.82 4.34
CA PHE A 78 5.48 13.02 4.31
C PHE A 78 6.18 11.86 3.60
N ILE A 79 5.88 10.62 3.99
CA ILE A 79 6.46 9.40 3.41
C ILE A 79 6.13 9.31 1.91
N ALA A 80 4.88 9.59 1.51
CA ALA A 80 4.50 9.60 0.10
C ALA A 80 5.24 10.68 -0.72
N SER A 81 5.45 11.85 -0.13
CA SER A 81 6.18 12.96 -0.76
C SER A 81 7.66 12.64 -0.96
N GLU A 82 8.30 12.06 0.06
CA GLU A 82 9.70 11.61 -0.02
C GLU A 82 9.85 10.49 -1.06
N TYR A 83 8.92 9.53 -1.11
CA TYR A 83 8.96 8.49 -2.14
C TYR A 83 8.84 9.06 -3.55
N LEU A 84 7.96 10.06 -3.77
CA LEU A 84 7.88 10.77 -5.04
C LEU A 84 9.17 11.53 -5.38
N ALA A 85 9.87 12.08 -4.39
CA ALA A 85 11.15 12.73 -4.59
C ALA A 85 12.24 11.72 -5.01
N MET A 86 12.28 10.55 -4.38
CA MET A 86 13.17 9.44 -4.79
C MET A 86 12.90 9.02 -6.23
N LEU A 87 11.62 8.84 -6.61
CA LEU A 87 11.24 8.51 -8.00
C LEU A 87 11.67 9.59 -8.99
N LYS A 88 11.58 10.88 -8.62
CA LYS A 88 12.11 11.96 -9.45
C LYS A 88 13.61 11.84 -9.66
N GLU A 89 14.36 11.53 -8.61
CA GLU A 89 15.80 11.35 -8.71
C GLU A 89 16.18 10.18 -9.60
N GLU A 90 15.57 9.00 -9.37
CA GLU A 90 15.81 7.78 -10.16
C GLU A 90 15.45 7.94 -11.65
N SER A 91 14.44 8.74 -11.97
CA SER A 91 14.05 9.07 -13.34
C SER A 91 14.91 10.18 -13.97
N GLY A 92 15.87 10.75 -13.24
CA GLY A 92 16.72 11.85 -13.73
C GLY A 92 16.01 13.21 -13.78
N PHE A 93 14.95 13.38 -13.00
CA PHE A 93 14.12 14.60 -12.89
C PHE A 93 14.39 15.40 -11.61
N ALA A 94 15.44 15.07 -10.85
CA ALA A 94 15.76 15.68 -9.56
C ALA A 94 15.69 17.22 -9.61
N ASP A 95 16.35 17.81 -10.62
CA ASP A 95 16.48 19.26 -10.77
C ASP A 95 15.35 19.92 -11.57
N VAL A 96 14.31 19.17 -11.96
CA VAL A 96 13.18 19.71 -12.72
C VAL A 96 12.09 20.15 -11.73
N PRO A 97 11.76 21.45 -11.64
CA PRO A 97 10.64 21.92 -10.83
C PRO A 97 9.32 21.28 -11.31
N ALA A 98 8.41 20.96 -10.38
CA ALA A 98 7.18 20.22 -10.70
C ALA A 98 6.29 20.93 -11.74
N ASP A 99 6.28 22.26 -11.73
CA ASP A 99 5.57 23.12 -12.68
C ASP A 99 6.24 23.21 -14.06
N GLN A 100 7.51 22.79 -14.17
CA GLN A 100 8.29 22.78 -15.40
C GLN A 100 8.44 21.39 -16.03
N MET A 101 7.97 20.34 -15.35
CA MET A 101 7.99 18.99 -15.89
C MET A 101 7.20 18.90 -17.20
N THR A 102 7.65 18.06 -18.14
CA THR A 102 6.87 17.76 -19.35
C THR A 102 5.65 16.90 -18.99
N ARG A 103 4.74 16.73 -19.96
CA ARG A 103 3.58 15.86 -19.77
C ARG A 103 4.01 14.41 -19.53
N GLU A 104 5.02 13.95 -20.24
CA GLU A 104 5.57 12.60 -20.17
C GLU A 104 6.21 12.36 -18.80
N GLN A 105 7.04 13.30 -18.33
CA GLN A 105 7.67 13.21 -17.00
C GLN A 105 6.62 13.17 -15.88
N ARG A 106 5.54 13.97 -15.99
CA ARG A 106 4.44 13.94 -15.02
C ARG A 106 3.64 12.64 -15.02
N GLN A 107 3.62 11.91 -16.13
CA GLN A 107 2.90 10.63 -16.24
C GLN A 107 3.73 9.46 -15.72
N GLU A 108 5.05 9.56 -15.80
CA GLU A 108 5.95 8.52 -15.34
C GLU A 108 5.92 8.32 -13.83
N LEU A 109 5.94 9.42 -13.04
CA LEU A 109 6.00 9.30 -11.58
C LEU A 109 4.78 8.58 -10.97
N PRO A 110 3.52 8.93 -11.33
CA PRO A 110 2.36 8.21 -10.80
C PRO A 110 2.31 6.74 -11.23
N ALA A 111 2.78 6.42 -12.44
CA ALA A 111 2.86 5.05 -12.92
C ALA A 111 3.83 4.22 -12.06
N ARG A 112 5.04 4.76 -11.80
CA ARG A 112 6.02 4.12 -10.90
C ARG A 112 5.54 4.07 -9.46
N TYR A 113 4.87 5.13 -8.98
CA TYR A 113 4.29 5.19 -7.64
C TYR A 113 3.28 4.07 -7.40
N SER A 114 2.44 3.78 -8.40
CA SER A 114 1.34 2.81 -8.27
C SER A 114 1.74 1.36 -8.52
N GLY A 115 2.82 1.11 -9.29
CA GLY A 115 3.15 -0.25 -9.76
C GLY A 115 4.62 -0.59 -9.95
N GLY A 116 5.56 0.33 -9.68
CA GLY A 116 6.98 0.15 -10.00
C GLY A 116 7.27 0.03 -11.51
N PRO A 117 8.55 0.03 -11.94
CA PRO A 117 8.88 -0.26 -13.34
C PRO A 117 8.58 -1.73 -13.66
N TYR A 118 7.84 -1.97 -14.76
CA TYR A 118 7.56 -3.30 -15.32
C TYR A 118 8.83 -3.96 -15.89
#